data_AF-A0A368A0Y9-F1
#
_entry.id   AF-A0A368A0Y9-F1
#
_cell.length_a   1.000
_cell.length_b   1.000
_cell.length_c   1.000
_cell.angle_alpha   90.00
_cell.angle_beta   90.00
_cell.angle_gamma   90.00
#
_symmetry.space_group_name_H-M   'P 1'
#
loop_
_entity.id
_entity.type
_entity.pdbx_description
1 polymer ?
#
loop_
_entity_poly.entity_id
_entity_poly.type
_entity_poly.pdbx_seq_one_letter_code
_entity_poly.pdbx_strand_id
1 'polypeptide(L)'
;MERSFPGPGDLVNDRTILGLSTAWRCISLLSETIASLAIMTYKRDSDGVARPFPEHALYRILNDDPNYDQTTFDFWHFITCSIEMRGNSYPVLPGAKPRKLSDTNQSRVYQRYGA
;
A
#
# COMPACT_ATOMS: atom_id res chain seq x y z
N MET A 1 -26.01 21.44 -0.51
CA MET A 1 -24.60 21.48 -0.99
C MET A 1 -24.43 20.30 -1.94
N GLU A 2 -24.88 20.49 -3.18
CA GLU A 2 -24.85 19.46 -4.22
C GLU A 2 -23.39 19.22 -4.63
N ARG A 3 -22.88 18.00 -4.43
CA ARG A 3 -21.58 17.64 -4.98
C ARG A 3 -21.80 17.38 -6.47
N SER A 4 -21.39 18.33 -7.31
CA SER A 4 -21.37 18.12 -8.76
C SER A 4 -20.44 16.96 -9.08
N PHE A 5 -20.96 15.95 -9.75
CA PHE A 5 -20.12 14.90 -10.34
C PHE A 5 -19.24 15.53 -11.42
N PRO A 6 -17.96 15.12 -11.54
CA PRO A 6 -17.06 15.66 -12.55
C PRO A 6 -17.62 15.39 -13.95
N GLY A 7 -17.78 16.44 -14.74
CA GLY A 7 -18.23 16.38 -16.12
C GLY A 7 -17.08 16.04 -17.07
N PRO A 8 -17.39 15.69 -18.34
CA PRO A 8 -16.36 15.48 -19.35
C PRO A 8 -15.55 16.76 -19.56
N GLY A 9 -14.27 16.73 -19.20
CA GLY A 9 -13.34 17.88 -19.26
C GLY A 9 -12.88 18.40 -17.89
N ASP A 10 -13.47 17.94 -16.79
CA ASP A 10 -13.01 18.30 -15.44
C ASP A 10 -11.68 17.61 -15.08
N LEU A 11 -10.84 18.34 -14.34
CA LEU A 11 -9.56 17.82 -13.84
C LEU A 11 -9.81 16.66 -12.86
N VAL A 12 -9.50 15.45 -13.30
CA VAL A 12 -9.57 14.24 -12.47
C VAL A 12 -8.44 14.28 -11.44
N ASN A 13 -8.83 14.37 -10.17
CA ASN A 13 -7.95 14.33 -9.02
C ASN A 13 -8.50 13.35 -7.97
N ASP A 14 -7.69 13.02 -6.95
CA ASP A 14 -8.10 12.07 -5.90
C ASP A 14 -9.45 12.44 -5.27
N ARG A 15 -9.73 13.73 -5.10
CA ARG A 15 -10.95 14.22 -4.48
C ARG A 15 -12.17 14.02 -5.37
N THR A 16 -12.02 14.14 -6.69
CA THR A 16 -13.10 13.86 -7.64
C THR A 16 -13.33 12.35 -7.80
N ILE A 17 -12.26 11.54 -7.78
CA ILE A 17 -12.36 10.06 -7.84
C ILE A 17 -13.08 9.52 -6.60
N LEU A 18 -12.73 10.01 -5.40
CA LEU A 18 -13.42 9.65 -4.15
C LEU A 18 -14.87 10.11 -4.10
N GLY A 19 -15.25 11.11 -4.93
CA GLY A 19 -16.64 11.54 -5.09
C GLY A 19 -17.50 10.57 -5.89
N LEU A 20 -16.89 9.68 -6.67
CA LEU A 20 -17.58 8.70 -7.49
C LEU A 20 -17.64 7.35 -6.76
N SER A 21 -18.80 7.03 -6.19
CA SER A 21 -19.00 5.84 -5.35
C SER A 21 -18.67 4.53 -6.05
N THR A 22 -18.91 4.44 -7.36
CA THR A 22 -18.58 3.26 -8.17
C THR A 22 -17.07 3.10 -8.32
N ALA A 23 -16.32 4.16 -8.60
CA ALA A 23 -14.86 4.11 -8.70
C ALA A 23 -14.23 3.76 -7.36
N TRP A 24 -14.68 4.39 -6.26
CA TRP A 24 -14.19 4.04 -4.92
C TRP A 24 -14.45 2.57 -4.60
N ARG A 25 -15.65 2.04 -4.90
CA ARG A 25 -15.97 0.64 -4.62
C ARG A 25 -15.07 -0.33 -5.40
N CYS A 26 -14.77 -0.05 -6.66
CA CYS A 26 -13.85 -0.85 -7.47
C CYS A 26 -12.43 -0.86 -6.88
N ILE A 27 -11.92 0.32 -6.51
CA ILE A 27 -10.58 0.47 -5.92
C ILE A 27 -10.49 -0.26 -4.58
N SER A 28 -11.49 -0.10 -3.71
CA SER A 28 -11.54 -0.83 -2.43
C SER A 28 -11.61 -2.33 -2.65
N LEU A 29 -12.41 -2.82 -3.59
CA LEU A 29 -12.52 -4.26 -3.86
C LEU A 29 -11.17 -4.86 -4.31
N LEU A 30 -10.47 -4.20 -5.23
CA LEU A 30 -9.14 -4.62 -5.68
C LEU A 30 -8.14 -4.60 -4.52
N SER A 31 -8.16 -3.51 -3.75
CA SER A 31 -7.23 -3.32 -2.63
C SER A 31 -7.47 -4.32 -1.50
N GLU A 32 -8.73 -4.63 -1.16
CA GLU A 32 -9.11 -5.65 -0.19
C GLU A 32 -8.66 -7.04 -0.63
N THR A 33 -8.85 -7.36 -1.92
CA THR A 33 -8.44 -8.64 -2.49
C THR A 33 -6.93 -8.83 -2.37
N ILE A 34 -6.15 -7.81 -2.76
CA ILE A 34 -4.69 -7.85 -2.68
C ILE A 34 -4.22 -7.88 -1.22
N ALA A 35 -4.82 -7.08 -0.34
CA ALA A 35 -4.46 -7.03 1.08
C ALA A 35 -4.80 -8.34 1.82
N SER A 36 -5.80 -9.09 1.36
CA SER A 36 -6.13 -10.41 1.93
C SER A 36 -5.07 -11.48 1.62
N LEU A 37 -4.23 -11.26 0.61
CA LEU A 37 -3.18 -12.20 0.21
C LEU A 37 -1.93 -11.95 1.05
N ALA A 38 -1.79 -12.74 2.11
CA ALA A 38 -0.58 -12.79 2.92
C ALA A 38 0.67 -13.07 2.07
N ILE A 39 1.71 -12.24 2.22
CA ILE A 39 2.97 -12.40 1.47
C ILE A 39 3.90 -13.34 2.24
N MET A 40 4.04 -14.56 1.71
CA MET A 40 4.96 -15.57 2.24
C MET A 40 6.36 -15.35 1.69
N THR A 41 7.37 -15.37 2.56
CA THR A 41 8.79 -15.38 2.14
C THR A 41 9.25 -16.80 1.88
N TYR A 42 9.89 -17.02 0.73
CA TYR A 42 10.47 -18.30 0.37
C TYR A 42 11.99 -18.17 0.26
N LYS A 43 12.72 -19.16 0.79
CA LYS A 43 14.17 -19.29 0.60
C LYS A 43 14.43 -20.45 -0.34
N ARG A 44 15.30 -20.24 -1.32
CA ARG A 44 15.81 -21.32 -2.17
C ARG A 44 16.91 -22.07 -1.40
N ASP A 45 16.74 -23.37 -1.27
CA ASP A 45 17.77 -24.24 -0.71
C ASP A 45 18.93 -24.45 -1.70
N SER A 46 20.04 -25.08 -1.27
CA SER A 46 21.18 -25.39 -2.14
C SER A 46 20.79 -26.22 -3.38
N ASP A 47 19.72 -27.01 -3.26
CA ASP A 47 19.17 -27.85 -4.33
C ASP A 47 18.11 -27.12 -5.19
N GLY A 48 17.94 -25.81 -5.03
CA GLY A 48 17.05 -24.97 -5.84
C GLY A 48 15.57 -25.02 -5.46
N VAL A 49 15.19 -25.82 -4.46
CA VAL A 49 13.79 -25.92 -3.99
C VAL A 49 13.42 -24.72 -3.12
N ALA A 50 12.29 -24.07 -3.43
CA ALA A 50 11.75 -22.97 -2.63
C ALA A 50 11.01 -23.52 -1.41
N ARG A 51 11.49 -23.22 -0.21
CA ARG A 51 10.83 -23.57 1.06
C ARG A 51 10.32 -22.32 1.76
N PRO A 52 9.16 -22.37 2.44
CA PRO A 52 8.70 -21.26 3.28
C PRO A 52 9.78 -20.93 4.31
N PHE A 53 10.13 -19.66 4.41
CA PHE A 53 11.18 -19.17 5.29
C PHE A 53 10.62 -18.10 6.25
N PRO A 54 9.82 -18.51 7.25
CA PRO A 54 9.15 -17.58 8.17
C PRO A 54 10.13 -16.90 9.15
N GLU A 55 11.33 -17.43 9.33
CA GLU A 55 12.35 -16.86 10.23
C GLU A 55 13.06 -15.62 9.68
N HIS A 56 12.79 -15.21 8.44
CA HIS A 56 13.40 -14.00 7.88
C HIS A 56 12.83 -12.75 8.54
N ALA A 57 13.69 -11.77 8.83
CA ALA A 57 13.26 -10.48 9.37
C ALA A 57 12.20 -9.77 8.49
N LEU A 58 12.22 -10.00 7.17
CA LEU A 58 11.21 -9.48 6.24
C LEU A 58 9.85 -10.16 6.35
N TYR A 59 9.78 -11.45 6.74
CA TYR A 59 8.50 -12.15 6.91
C TYR A 59 7.66 -11.43 7.97
N ARG A 60 8.29 -11.09 9.09
CA ARG A 60 7.65 -10.37 10.19
C ARG A 60 7.20 -8.95 9.82
N ILE A 61 7.92 -8.28 8.92
CA ILE A 61 7.60 -6.92 8.47
C ILE A 61 6.46 -6.94 7.44
N LEU A 62 6.46 -7.92 6.55
CA LEU A 62 5.49 -8.00 5.44
C LEU A 62 4.20 -8.70 5.83
N ASN A 63 4.23 -9.58 6.84
CA ASN A 63 3.15 -10.50 7.15
C ASN A 63 2.55 -10.31 8.56
N ASP A 64 3.37 -10.05 9.59
CA ASP A 64 2.88 -9.97 10.97
C ASP A 64 2.54 -8.53 11.41
N ASP A 65 3.51 -7.62 11.38
CA ASP A 65 3.34 -6.25 11.89
C ASP A 65 4.26 -5.28 11.14
N PRO A 66 3.81 -4.69 10.02
CA PRO A 66 4.57 -3.67 9.32
C PRO A 66 4.80 -2.44 10.20
N ASN A 67 3.79 -2.01 10.96
CA ASN A 67 3.88 -0.85 11.86
C ASN A 67 3.12 -1.10 13.18
N TYR A 68 3.42 -0.34 14.24
CA TYR A 68 2.65 -0.44 15.51
C TYR A 68 1.21 0.07 15.37
N ASP A 69 0.98 0.95 14.40
CA ASP A 69 -0.28 1.69 14.27
C ASP A 69 -1.24 1.06 13.24
N GLN A 70 -0.80 0.05 12.48
CA GLN A 70 -1.54 -0.48 11.33
C GLN A 70 -1.33 -1.99 11.20
N THR A 71 -2.40 -2.71 10.85
CA THR A 71 -2.30 -4.14 10.54
C THR A 71 -1.64 -4.36 9.17
N THR A 72 -1.12 -5.56 8.92
CA THR A 72 -0.63 -5.97 7.60
C THR A 72 -1.67 -5.72 6.50
N PHE A 73 -2.94 -5.98 6.80
CA PHE A 73 -4.03 -5.73 5.88
C PHE A 73 -4.16 -4.23 5.53
N ASP A 74 -4.19 -3.36 6.55
CA ASP A 74 -4.34 -1.92 6.34
C ASP A 74 -3.17 -1.33 5.54
N PHE A 75 -1.97 -1.83 5.79
CA PHE A 75 -0.74 -1.44 5.09
C PHE A 75 -0.81 -1.75 3.58
N TRP A 76 -1.13 -3.00 3.23
CA TRP A 76 -1.27 -3.40 1.81
C TRP A 76 -2.47 -2.75 1.14
N HIS A 77 -3.56 -2.57 1.88
CA HIS A 77 -4.75 -1.86 1.41
C HIS A 77 -4.41 -0.41 1.06
N PHE A 78 -3.66 0.29 1.92
CA PHE A 78 -3.24 1.67 1.69
C PHE A 78 -2.26 1.81 0.52
N ILE A 79 -1.29 0.89 0.40
CA ILE A 79 -0.36 0.84 -0.73
C ILE A 79 -1.10 0.66 -2.05
N THR A 80 -1.99 -0.32 -2.12
CA THR A 80 -2.72 -0.65 -3.34
C THR A 80 -3.65 0.49 -3.73
N CYS A 81 -4.37 1.06 -2.76
CA CYS A 81 -5.21 2.23 -2.98
C CYS A 81 -4.42 3.43 -3.51
N SER A 82 -3.21 3.66 -2.99
CA SER A 82 -2.33 4.74 -3.47
C SER A 82 -1.86 4.51 -4.91
N ILE A 83 -1.55 3.25 -5.29
CA ILE A 83 -1.18 2.89 -6.66
C ILE A 83 -2.36 3.08 -7.62
N GLU A 84 -3.55 2.61 -7.26
CA GLU A 84 -4.74 2.73 -8.12
C GLU A 84 -5.17 4.19 -8.33
N MET A 85 -5.02 5.04 -7.31
CA MET A 85 -5.42 6.44 -7.40
C MET A 85 -4.37 7.32 -8.10
N ARG A 86 -3.07 7.09 -7.84
CA ARG A 86 -1.99 8.02 -8.24
C ARG A 86 -0.86 7.38 -9.03
N GLY A 87 -0.93 6.07 -9.28
CA GLY A 87 0.06 5.31 -10.03
C GLY A 87 1.36 5.02 -9.27
N ASN A 88 1.48 5.39 -7.99
CA ASN A 88 2.71 5.20 -7.20
C ASN A 88 2.38 4.96 -5.72
N SER A 89 3.30 4.34 -4.99
CA SER A 89 3.28 4.24 -3.52
C SER A 89 4.72 4.18 -2.98
N TYR A 90 4.96 4.80 -1.82
CA TYR A 90 6.30 4.87 -1.22
C TYR A 90 6.23 4.49 0.26
N PRO A 91 6.48 3.22 0.59
CA PRO A 91 6.58 2.81 1.98
C PRO A 91 7.97 3.20 2.52
N VAL A 92 7.99 3.95 3.63
CA VAL A 92 9.24 4.50 4.19
C VAL A 92 9.67 3.65 5.38
N LEU A 93 10.92 3.19 5.35
CA LEU A 93 11.57 2.57 6.51
C LEU A 93 12.04 3.69 7.45
N PRO A 94 11.53 3.79 8.71
CA PRO A 94 12.03 4.75 9.66
C PRO A 94 13.49 4.43 10.00
N GLY A 95 14.40 5.34 9.66
CA GLY A 95 15.83 5.19 9.95
C GLY A 95 16.08 4.99 11.45
N ALA A 96 16.77 3.88 11.77
CA ALA A 96 17.27 3.39 13.07
C ALA A 96 16.78 1.96 13.43
N LYS A 97 15.66 1.47 12.86
CA LYS A 97 15.22 0.08 13.06
C LYS A 97 14.70 -0.51 11.76
N PRO A 98 15.42 -1.45 11.09
CA PRO A 98 14.99 -2.08 9.84
C PRO A 98 13.84 -3.08 10.03
N ARG A 99 13.01 -2.91 11.06
CA ARG A 99 11.98 -3.85 11.50
C ARG A 99 10.56 -3.33 11.34
N LYS A 100 10.38 -2.13 10.75
CA LYS A 100 9.07 -1.47 10.61
C LYS A 100 9.01 -0.65 9.33
N LEU A 101 7.85 -0.64 8.71
CA LEU A 101 7.53 0.06 7.47
C LEU A 101 6.40 1.04 7.76
N SER A 102 6.58 2.31 7.39
CA SER A 102 5.59 3.36 7.65
C SER A 102 4.95 3.84 6.35
N ASP A 103 3.63 3.94 6.36
CA ASP A 103 2.84 4.55 5.28
C ASP A 103 2.93 6.07 5.39
N THR A 104 3.91 6.66 4.74
CA THR A 104 3.97 8.12 4.65
C THR A 104 3.12 8.57 3.47
N ASN A 105 2.19 9.50 3.70
CA ASN A 105 1.47 10.16 2.61
C ASN A 105 2.49 10.73 1.61
N GLN A 106 2.32 10.41 0.33
CA GLN A 106 3.26 10.77 -0.73
C GLN A 106 3.59 12.27 -0.76
N SER A 107 2.63 13.14 -0.41
CA SER A 107 2.90 14.59 -0.31
C SER A 107 4.00 14.92 0.71
N ARG A 108 4.10 14.16 1.80
CA ARG A 108 5.17 14.27 2.79
C ARG A 108 6.47 13.61 2.33
N VAL A 109 6.40 12.54 1.52
CA VAL A 109 7.60 11.92 0.92
C VAL A 109 8.25 12.87 -0.08
N TYR A 110 7.47 13.47 -0.98
CA TYR A 110 7.95 14.47 -1.93
C TYR A 110 8.51 15.73 -1.24
N GLN A 111 7.90 16.18 -0.13
CA GLN A 111 8.46 17.30 0.65
C GLN A 111 9.77 16.96 1.37
N ARG A 112 10.02 15.69 1.68
CA ARG A 112 11.21 15.25 2.44
C ARG A 112 12.39 14.83 1.57
N TYR A 113 12.13 14.34 0.36
CA TYR A 113 13.12 13.84 -0.58
C TYR A 113 13.12 14.61 -1.91
N GLY A 114 12.74 15.89 -1.87
CA GLY A 114 12.48 16.73 -3.03
C GLY A 114 13.48 16.56 -4.18
N ALA A 115 12.92 16.38 -5.38
CA ALA A 115 13.52 16.83 -6.63
C ALA A 115 13.17 18.32 -6.83
#